data_AF-A0A3B8QVH7-F1
#
_entry.id   AF-A0A3B8QVH7-F1
#
_cell.length_a   1.000
_cell.length_b   1.000
_cell.length_c   1.000
_cell.angle_alpha   90.00
_cell.angle_beta   90.00
_cell.angle_gamma   90.00
#
_symmetry.space_group_name_H-M   'P 1'
#
loop_
_entity.id
_entity.type
_entity.pdbx_description
1 polymer ?
#
loop_
_entity_poly.entity_id
_entity_poly.type
_entity_poly.pdbx_seq_one_letter_code
_entity_poly.pdbx_strand_id
1 'polypeptide(L)'
;MTKYFRYIAIILFLAATSCSHKEIICPASENRQITVLFDWDHASGAAPEGMTLYFFPAGSREQIWRYDISGPNGGPVELPTGSYRMVAFNSDLPGIEISGKDSYSHISANARRASSGDYIASTGMLYGTTVSQLEVTPCGVRYSDSNGTVKECGQSIVRCHPDSLATAFTLLFKSVSGLERVASATAILHGMAPGIKIADRVPEGNGASLPSQLAFNTAGHEMTSGATGFYPADAKGITLQLIVACNDGKTYSHNFDITEQIMNSPSKHNVIIMIDNISIPDGEPSSPDDEIGGIDVGVDGWSNIEIDIGVTLP
;
A
#
# COMPACT_ATOMS: atom_id res chain seq x y z
N MET A 1 58.31 -56.85 24.42
CA MET A 1 57.05 -56.08 24.51
C MET A 1 57.25 -54.56 24.48
N THR A 2 58.37 -54.02 24.94
CA THR A 2 58.64 -52.57 25.04
C THR A 2 58.87 -51.82 23.72
N LYS A 3 59.29 -52.49 22.64
CA LYS A 3 59.49 -51.84 21.33
C LYS A 3 58.17 -51.57 20.59
N TYR A 4 57.24 -52.53 20.58
CA TYR A 4 55.93 -52.38 19.93
C TYR A 4 55.07 -51.28 20.58
N PHE A 5 55.17 -51.12 21.90
CA PHE A 5 54.48 -50.05 22.63
C PHE A 5 54.94 -48.65 22.22
N ARG A 6 56.22 -48.48 21.87
CA ARG A 6 56.76 -47.20 21.37
C ARG A 6 56.25 -46.85 19.97
N TYR A 7 56.11 -47.83 19.08
CA TYR A 7 55.57 -47.59 17.73
C TYR A 7 54.07 -47.29 17.75
N ILE A 8 53.31 -47.96 18.63
CA ILE A 8 51.88 -47.68 18.82
C ILE A 8 51.68 -46.27 19.40
N ALA A 9 52.50 -45.86 20.38
CA ALA A 9 52.43 -44.52 20.96
C ALA A 9 52.73 -43.41 19.93
N ILE A 10 53.68 -43.64 19.01
CA ILE A 10 54.01 -42.68 17.94
C ILE A 10 52.87 -42.57 16.92
N ILE A 11 52.26 -43.69 16.51
CA ILE A 11 51.13 -43.69 15.58
C ILE A 11 49.90 -42.98 16.20
N LEU A 12 49.65 -43.19 17.50
CA LEU A 12 48.56 -42.51 18.22
C LEU A 12 48.80 -40.99 18.34
N PHE A 13 50.06 -40.57 18.49
CA PHE A 13 50.43 -39.15 18.54
C PHE A 13 50.31 -38.45 17.18
N LEU A 14 50.66 -39.14 16.07
CA LEU A 14 50.45 -38.60 14.72
C LEU A 14 48.96 -38.50 14.36
N ALA A 15 48.13 -39.46 14.78
CA ALA A 15 46.68 -39.42 14.56
C ALA A 15 45.99 -38.26 15.32
N ALA A 16 46.53 -37.84 16.46
CA ALA A 16 46.00 -36.72 17.25
C ALA A 16 46.32 -35.33 16.67
N THR A 17 47.18 -35.23 15.65
CA THR A 17 47.52 -33.94 15.00
C THR A 17 46.77 -33.69 13.69
N SER A 18 45.99 -34.67 13.20
CA SER A 18 45.22 -34.56 11.96
C SER A 18 43.77 -34.20 12.23
N CYS A 19 43.53 -33.06 12.85
CA CYS A 19 42.24 -32.36 12.80
C CYS A 19 42.42 -30.88 13.11
N SER A 20 43.29 -30.19 12.37
CA SER A 20 43.02 -28.77 12.11
C SER A 20 41.83 -28.74 11.16
N HIS A 21 40.62 -28.67 11.70
CA HIS A 21 39.48 -28.19 10.94
C HIS A 21 39.92 -26.83 10.39
N LYS A 22 40.01 -26.72 9.06
CA LYS A 22 40.31 -25.45 8.40
C LYS A 22 39.17 -24.54 8.82
N GLU A 23 39.42 -23.63 9.77
CA GLU A 23 38.47 -22.55 10.03
C GLU A 23 38.19 -21.95 8.66
N ILE A 24 36.93 -22.04 8.23
CA ILE A 24 36.50 -21.36 7.02
C ILE A 24 36.54 -19.88 7.42
N ILE A 25 37.72 -19.29 7.27
CA ILE A 25 37.90 -17.85 7.26
C ILE A 25 37.16 -17.42 6.00
N CYS A 26 35.85 -17.20 6.14
CA CYS A 26 35.07 -16.50 5.13
C CYS A 26 35.69 -15.12 5.04
N PRO A 27 36.31 -14.74 3.90
CA PRO A 27 36.81 -13.39 3.74
C PRO A 27 35.68 -12.40 4.04
N ALA A 28 36.05 -11.26 4.64
CA ALA A 28 35.08 -10.21 4.92
C ALA A 28 34.35 -9.81 3.64
N SER A 29 33.02 -10.04 3.61
CA SER A 29 32.06 -9.55 2.60
C SER A 29 32.42 -9.85 1.15
N GLU A 30 32.33 -11.10 0.72
CA GLU A 30 32.19 -11.39 -0.71
C GLU A 30 30.79 -11.02 -1.20
N ASN A 31 30.69 -10.28 -2.31
CA ASN A 31 29.42 -10.08 -3.01
C ASN A 31 28.96 -11.42 -3.60
N ARG A 32 27.68 -11.72 -3.43
CA ARG A 32 27.01 -12.90 -3.94
C ARG A 32 25.76 -12.48 -4.71
N GLN A 33 25.59 -13.07 -5.88
CA GLN A 33 24.35 -12.94 -6.63
C GLN A 33 23.27 -13.79 -5.93
N ILE A 34 22.15 -13.16 -5.63
CA ILE A 34 20.91 -13.84 -5.23
C ILE A 34 19.83 -13.51 -6.26
N THR A 35 18.82 -14.36 -6.38
CA THR A 35 17.66 -14.10 -7.23
C THR A 35 16.44 -13.86 -6.35
N VAL A 36 15.81 -12.70 -6.50
CA VAL A 36 14.51 -12.42 -5.88
C VAL A 36 13.43 -12.82 -6.86
N LEU A 37 12.48 -13.64 -6.42
CA LEU A 37 11.31 -14.05 -7.20
C LEU A 37 10.05 -13.48 -6.54
N PHE A 38 9.19 -12.86 -7.33
CA PHE A 38 7.88 -12.40 -6.87
C PHE A 38 6.78 -13.36 -7.35
N ASP A 39 6.17 -14.07 -6.41
CA ASP A 39 4.97 -14.87 -6.64
C ASP A 39 3.75 -14.02 -6.30
N TRP A 40 2.88 -13.75 -7.28
CA TRP A 40 1.73 -12.85 -7.15
C TRP A 40 0.45 -13.56 -6.69
N ASP A 41 0.57 -14.57 -5.84
CA ASP A 41 -0.56 -15.37 -5.35
C ASP A 41 -1.56 -14.57 -4.51
N HIS A 42 -1.10 -13.56 -3.76
CA HIS A 42 -1.97 -12.64 -3.02
C HIS A 42 -2.56 -11.51 -3.87
N ALA A 43 -2.07 -11.32 -5.10
CA ALA A 43 -2.53 -10.27 -6.01
C ALA A 43 -2.45 -10.73 -7.48
N SER A 44 -3.21 -11.77 -7.83
CA SER A 44 -3.09 -12.52 -9.10
C SER A 44 -3.38 -11.74 -10.39
N GLY A 45 -3.85 -10.50 -10.29
CA GLY A 45 -4.03 -9.57 -11.42
C GLY A 45 -2.98 -8.45 -11.50
N ALA A 46 -2.04 -8.40 -10.56
CA ALA A 46 -1.03 -7.35 -10.53
C ALA A 46 0.04 -7.58 -11.60
N ALA A 47 0.38 -6.51 -12.31
CA ALA A 47 1.41 -6.51 -13.35
C ALA A 47 2.19 -5.18 -13.33
N PRO A 48 2.93 -4.88 -12.25
CA PRO A 48 3.76 -3.67 -12.20
C PRO A 48 4.83 -3.67 -13.31
N GLU A 49 5.17 -2.47 -13.80
CA GLU A 49 6.21 -2.29 -14.80
C GLU A 49 7.61 -2.44 -14.19
N GLY A 50 7.74 -2.20 -12.88
CA GLY A 50 8.97 -2.40 -12.12
C GLY A 50 8.76 -2.48 -10.61
N MET A 51 9.79 -2.98 -9.93
CA MET A 51 9.86 -3.14 -8.48
C MET A 51 11.15 -2.50 -7.96
N THR A 52 11.03 -1.68 -6.93
CA THR A 52 12.16 -1.19 -6.14
C THR A 52 12.36 -2.08 -4.91
N LEU A 53 13.60 -2.49 -4.66
CA LEU A 53 14.01 -3.30 -3.51
C LEU A 53 15.00 -2.52 -2.65
N TYR A 54 14.81 -2.58 -1.33
CA TYR A 54 15.74 -2.10 -0.33
C TYR A 54 16.18 -3.25 0.57
N PHE A 55 17.49 -3.41 0.77
CA PHE A 55 18.08 -4.35 1.71
C PHE A 55 18.77 -3.57 2.83
N PHE A 56 18.16 -3.63 4.02
CA PHE A 56 18.64 -2.99 5.23
C PHE A 56 19.51 -3.98 6.01
N PRO A 57 20.81 -3.72 6.21
CA PRO A 57 21.67 -4.61 6.99
C PRO A 57 21.22 -4.67 8.47
N ALA A 58 21.30 -5.86 9.08
CA ALA A 58 20.95 -6.05 10.49
C ALA A 58 22.08 -5.66 11.48
N GLY A 59 23.31 -5.48 10.98
CA GLY A 59 24.48 -5.11 11.78
C GLY A 59 24.86 -3.62 11.64
N SER A 60 26.03 -3.24 12.17
CA SER A 60 26.56 -1.86 12.14
C SER A 60 27.00 -1.35 10.75
N ARG A 61 26.62 -2.04 9.67
CA ARG A 61 26.86 -1.54 8.31
C ARG A 61 25.80 -0.47 8.04
N GLU A 62 26.22 0.72 7.68
CA GLU A 62 25.30 1.84 7.37
C GLU A 62 24.82 1.82 5.92
N GLN A 63 25.46 1.03 5.05
CA GLN A 63 25.07 1.00 3.64
C GLN A 63 23.78 0.22 3.45
N ILE A 64 22.79 0.84 2.82
CA ILE A 64 21.56 0.20 2.36
C ILE A 64 21.72 -0.09 0.88
N TRP A 65 21.41 -1.32 0.46
CA TRP A 65 21.45 -1.69 -0.95
C TRP A 65 20.07 -1.47 -1.58
N ARG A 66 20.04 -0.72 -2.67
CA ARG A 66 18.83 -0.44 -3.43
C ARG A 66 18.95 -0.97 -4.85
N TYR A 67 17.93 -1.68 -5.31
CA TYR A 67 17.83 -2.21 -6.67
C TYR A 67 16.50 -1.84 -7.28
N ASP A 68 16.49 -1.65 -8.60
CA ASP A 68 15.27 -1.54 -9.40
C ASP A 68 15.26 -2.69 -10.40
N ILE A 69 14.17 -3.45 -10.42
CA ILE A 69 13.99 -4.60 -11.30
C ILE A 69 12.80 -4.31 -12.20
N SER A 70 13.00 -4.45 -13.51
CA SER A 70 11.92 -4.31 -14.48
C SER A 70 11.01 -5.54 -14.49
N GLY A 71 9.72 -5.28 -14.57
CA GLY A 71 8.66 -6.27 -14.66
C GLY A 71 8.32 -6.94 -13.32
N PRO A 72 7.28 -7.79 -13.33
CA PRO A 72 6.71 -8.34 -12.11
C PRO A 72 7.45 -9.59 -11.59
N ASN A 73 8.35 -10.20 -12.35
CA ASN A 73 8.86 -11.55 -12.03
C ASN A 73 9.99 -11.57 -11.01
N GLY A 74 10.57 -10.40 -10.68
CA GLY A 74 11.81 -10.31 -9.93
C GLY A 74 13.03 -10.56 -10.82
N GLY A 75 14.19 -10.76 -10.19
CA GLY A 75 15.46 -10.81 -10.91
C GLY A 75 16.68 -10.94 -10.00
N PRO A 76 17.88 -11.00 -10.61
CA PRO A 76 19.12 -11.10 -9.88
C PRO A 76 19.52 -9.77 -9.22
N VAL A 77 20.07 -9.85 -8.01
CA VAL A 77 20.71 -8.73 -7.30
C VAL A 77 22.00 -9.21 -6.64
N GLU A 78 22.95 -8.32 -6.40
CA GLU A 78 24.20 -8.66 -5.72
C GLU A 78 24.23 -8.13 -4.29
N LEU A 79 24.51 -8.99 -3.31
CA LEU A 79 24.63 -8.58 -1.92
C LEU A 79 25.88 -9.19 -1.31
N PRO A 80 26.62 -8.45 -0.46
CA PRO A 80 27.62 -9.06 0.38
C PRO A 80 27.04 -10.17 1.25
N THR A 81 27.87 -11.14 1.62
CA THR A 81 27.52 -12.05 2.72
C THR A 81 27.20 -11.25 3.98
N GLY A 82 26.09 -11.60 4.64
CA GLY A 82 25.59 -10.89 5.80
C GLY A 82 24.09 -11.08 6.02
N SER A 83 23.57 -10.42 7.06
CA SER A 83 22.16 -10.47 7.43
C SER A 83 21.45 -9.17 7.10
N TYR A 84 20.25 -9.28 6.57
CA TYR A 84 19.46 -8.21 5.98
C TYR A 84 17.99 -8.32 6.38
N ARG A 85 17.28 -7.21 6.28
CA ARG A 85 15.84 -7.13 6.10
C ARG A 85 15.56 -6.56 4.72
N MET A 86 14.57 -7.09 4.03
CA MET A 86 14.21 -6.62 2.69
C MET A 86 12.83 -5.99 2.70
N VAL A 87 12.69 -4.90 1.96
CA VAL A 87 11.41 -4.31 1.55
C VAL A 87 11.42 -4.21 0.03
N ALA A 88 10.33 -4.62 -0.62
CA ALA A 88 10.15 -4.45 -2.05
C ALA A 88 8.74 -3.94 -2.37
N PHE A 89 8.62 -3.02 -3.33
CA PHE A 89 7.35 -2.44 -3.76
C PHE A 89 7.43 -1.96 -5.22
N ASN A 90 6.29 -1.81 -5.90
CA ASN A 90 6.28 -1.34 -7.29
C ASN A 90 6.64 0.14 -7.41
N SER A 91 7.41 0.49 -8.45
CA SER A 91 8.01 1.82 -8.63
C SER A 91 7.14 2.83 -9.38
N ASP A 92 6.04 2.38 -9.99
CA ASP A 92 5.41 3.07 -11.12
C ASP A 92 4.16 3.85 -10.70
N LEU A 93 4.25 4.54 -9.56
CA LEU A 93 3.11 5.21 -8.93
C LEU A 93 3.37 6.70 -8.76
N PRO A 94 2.99 7.55 -9.74
CA PRO A 94 3.25 8.98 -9.68
C PRO A 94 2.52 9.66 -8.52
N GLY A 95 1.41 9.09 -8.04
CA GLY A 95 0.66 9.55 -6.88
C GLY A 95 1.32 9.25 -5.54
N ILE A 96 2.47 8.56 -5.50
CA ILE A 96 3.16 8.18 -4.27
C ILE A 96 4.52 8.89 -4.14
N GLU A 97 4.87 9.19 -2.90
CA GLU A 97 6.21 9.59 -2.47
C GLU A 97 6.71 8.64 -1.37
N ILE A 98 7.91 8.08 -1.58
CA ILE A 98 8.57 7.22 -0.58
C ILE A 98 9.42 8.07 0.35
N SER A 99 9.28 7.89 1.66
CA SER A 99 10.06 8.55 2.73
C SER A 99 10.70 7.51 3.68
N GLY A 100 11.54 7.96 4.62
CA GLY A 100 12.15 7.10 5.65
C GLY A 100 13.04 5.97 5.11
N LYS A 101 13.68 6.18 3.96
CA LYS A 101 14.45 5.18 3.20
C LYS A 101 15.72 4.70 3.92
N ASP A 102 16.09 5.36 5.01
CA ASP A 102 17.26 5.09 5.85
C ASP A 102 16.98 4.04 6.95
N SER A 103 15.73 3.63 7.13
CA SER A 103 15.38 2.61 8.12
C SER A 103 14.27 1.68 7.66
N TYR A 104 14.47 0.39 7.91
CA TYR A 104 13.46 -0.65 7.66
C TYR A 104 12.13 -0.33 8.36
N SER A 105 12.16 0.17 9.60
CA SER A 105 10.94 0.45 10.38
C SER A 105 10.28 1.80 10.08
N HIS A 106 10.95 2.66 9.29
CA HIS A 106 10.44 4.00 8.97
C HIS A 106 10.18 4.20 7.47
N ILE A 107 10.53 3.24 6.62
CA ILE A 107 10.21 3.35 5.19
C ILE A 107 8.70 3.33 4.99
N SER A 108 8.20 4.43 4.44
CA SER A 108 6.76 4.67 4.25
C SER A 108 6.47 5.13 2.83
N ALA A 109 5.29 4.74 2.34
CA ALA A 109 4.71 5.26 1.11
C ALA A 109 3.64 6.28 1.48
N ASN A 110 3.70 7.48 0.89
CA ASN A 110 2.79 8.58 1.19
C ASN A 110 2.09 9.02 -0.08
N ALA A 111 0.79 9.29 -0.01
CA ALA A 111 0.05 9.87 -1.10
C ALA A 111 0.52 11.31 -1.31
N ARG A 112 0.82 11.69 -2.55
CA ARG A 112 1.17 13.07 -2.86
C ARG A 112 -0.04 13.95 -2.62
N ARG A 113 0.20 15.14 -2.06
CA ARG A 113 -0.86 16.15 -1.92
C ARG A 113 -1.08 16.86 -3.25
N ALA A 114 -2.33 17.17 -3.54
CA ALA A 114 -2.67 18.11 -4.61
C ALA A 114 -2.16 19.52 -4.24
N SER A 115 -1.78 20.32 -5.23
CA SER A 115 -1.17 21.64 -5.04
C SER A 115 -2.05 22.68 -4.33
N SER A 116 -3.35 22.40 -4.20
CA SER A 116 -4.35 23.28 -3.60
C SER A 116 -5.21 22.52 -2.57
N GLY A 117 -4.75 22.47 -1.31
CA GLY A 117 -5.56 22.02 -0.16
C GLY A 117 -5.12 20.72 0.51
N ASP A 118 -6.01 20.18 1.35
CA ASP A 118 -5.83 18.94 2.14
C ASP A 118 -6.12 17.64 1.34
N TYR A 119 -6.27 17.76 0.02
CA TYR A 119 -6.55 16.64 -0.85
C TYR A 119 -5.29 15.83 -1.17
N ILE A 120 -5.42 14.51 -1.13
CA ILE A 120 -4.40 13.58 -1.61
C ILE A 120 -4.75 13.11 -3.02
N ALA A 121 -3.73 12.94 -3.86
CA ALA A 121 -3.87 12.33 -5.16
C ALA A 121 -4.17 10.83 -5.02
N SER A 122 -4.86 10.29 -6.01
CA SER A 122 -5.00 8.83 -6.14
C SER A 122 -3.62 8.18 -6.22
N THR A 123 -3.38 7.17 -5.39
CA THR A 123 -2.05 6.55 -5.23
C THR A 123 -1.70 5.59 -6.37
N GLY A 124 -2.70 5.10 -7.10
CA GLY A 124 -2.64 3.84 -7.81
C GLY A 124 -2.55 2.65 -6.84
N MET A 125 -2.52 1.44 -7.40
CA MET A 125 -2.37 0.23 -6.58
C MET A 125 -0.90 0.00 -6.22
N LEU A 126 -0.55 0.34 -4.98
CA LEU A 126 0.71 -0.03 -4.36
C LEU A 126 0.67 -1.49 -3.95
N TYR A 127 1.66 -2.24 -4.40
CA TYR A 127 1.94 -3.61 -3.98
C TYR A 127 3.30 -3.67 -3.32
N GLY A 128 3.44 -4.52 -2.31
CA GLY A 128 4.72 -4.71 -1.67
C GLY A 128 4.84 -6.00 -0.89
N THR A 129 6.08 -6.31 -0.53
CA THR A 129 6.46 -7.50 0.23
C THR A 129 7.67 -7.20 1.10
N THR A 130 7.86 -8.00 2.13
CA THR A 130 8.95 -7.84 3.08
C THR A 130 9.58 -9.20 3.40
N VAL A 131 10.86 -9.17 3.74
CA VAL A 131 11.57 -10.33 4.29
C VAL A 131 12.24 -9.86 5.58
N SER A 132 11.71 -10.29 6.72
CA SER A 132 12.12 -9.80 8.04
C SER A 132 13.50 -10.30 8.47
N GLN A 133 13.95 -11.41 7.89
CA GLN A 133 15.28 -11.97 8.09
C GLN A 133 15.74 -12.63 6.79
N LEU A 134 16.84 -12.13 6.23
CA LEU A 134 17.54 -12.69 5.08
C LEU A 134 19.02 -12.79 5.41
N GLU A 135 19.58 -13.98 5.36
CA GLU A 135 21.00 -14.25 5.52
C GLU A 135 21.57 -14.71 4.17
N VAL A 136 22.54 -13.95 3.66
CA VAL A 136 23.30 -14.26 2.46
C VAL A 136 24.60 -14.93 2.90
N THR A 137 24.81 -16.17 2.46
CA THR A 137 25.96 -16.99 2.84
C THR A 137 26.75 -17.43 1.59
N PRO A 138 27.98 -17.94 1.75
CA PRO A 138 28.71 -18.55 0.65
C PRO A 138 27.99 -19.75 0.00
N CYS A 139 27.06 -20.39 0.71
CA CYS A 139 26.36 -21.61 0.30
C CYS A 139 24.96 -21.36 -0.26
N GLY A 140 24.46 -20.12 -0.25
CA GLY A 140 23.10 -19.79 -0.66
C GLY A 140 22.46 -18.76 0.25
N VAL A 141 21.13 -18.80 0.36
CA VAL A 141 20.35 -17.91 1.23
C VAL A 141 19.57 -18.68 2.28
N ARG A 142 19.40 -18.06 3.45
CA ARG A 142 18.46 -18.48 4.48
C ARG A 142 17.54 -17.32 4.81
N TYR A 143 16.24 -17.49 4.73
CA TYR A 143 15.30 -16.40 4.96
C TYR A 143 13.99 -16.85 5.59
N SER A 144 13.30 -15.93 6.27
CA SER A 144 11.97 -16.19 6.82
C SER A 144 10.91 -15.69 5.84
N ASP A 145 9.97 -16.57 5.45
CA ASP A 145 8.79 -16.16 4.69
C ASP A 145 7.80 -15.35 5.54
N SER A 146 6.71 -14.89 4.93
CA SER A 146 5.68 -14.09 5.60
C SER A 146 4.99 -14.82 6.76
N ASN A 147 5.02 -16.16 6.77
CA ASN A 147 4.47 -17.00 7.84
C ASN A 147 5.52 -17.28 8.94
N GLY A 148 6.71 -16.69 8.86
CA GLY A 148 7.82 -16.94 9.78
C GLY A 148 8.51 -18.28 9.57
N THR A 149 8.22 -19.00 8.47
CA THR A 149 8.89 -20.27 8.17
C THR A 149 10.26 -19.99 7.58
N VAL A 150 11.29 -20.56 8.21
CA VAL A 150 12.66 -20.47 7.72
C VAL A 150 12.84 -21.35 6.48
N LYS A 151 13.32 -20.76 5.41
CA LYS A 151 13.70 -21.40 4.15
C LYS A 151 15.20 -21.34 3.98
N GLU A 152 15.77 -22.41 3.45
CA GLU A 152 17.17 -22.46 3.03
C GLU A 152 17.21 -22.85 1.56
N CYS A 153 17.92 -22.08 0.75
CA CYS A 153 18.02 -22.32 -0.68
C CYS A 153 19.47 -22.22 -1.15
N GLY A 154 20.08 -23.36 -1.47
CA GLY A 154 21.43 -23.44 -2.03
C GLY A 154 21.58 -22.87 -3.44
N GLN A 155 20.46 -22.54 -4.10
CA GLN A 155 20.45 -21.83 -5.39
C GLN A 155 20.33 -20.32 -5.22
N SER A 156 20.41 -19.80 -3.99
CA SER A 156 20.33 -18.36 -3.68
C SER A 156 19.02 -17.69 -4.13
N ILE A 157 17.89 -18.41 -4.09
CA ILE A 157 16.57 -17.87 -4.46
C ILE A 157 15.82 -17.42 -3.20
N VAL A 158 15.36 -16.17 -3.21
CA VAL A 158 14.46 -15.60 -2.21
C VAL A 158 13.10 -15.42 -2.87
N ARG A 159 12.13 -16.27 -2.52
CA ARG A 159 10.74 -16.11 -2.97
C ARG A 159 9.98 -15.20 -2.04
N CYS A 160 9.29 -14.23 -2.63
CA CYS A 160 8.46 -13.27 -1.93
C CYS A 160 7.06 -13.27 -2.52
N HIS A 161 6.10 -12.89 -1.69
CA HIS A 161 4.68 -12.90 -2.03
C HIS A 161 4.13 -11.48 -1.88
N PRO A 162 4.24 -10.61 -2.92
CA PRO A 162 3.68 -9.27 -2.88
C PRO A 162 2.17 -9.28 -2.72
N ASP A 163 1.69 -8.26 -2.02
CA ASP A 163 0.29 -8.06 -1.73
C ASP A 163 -0.01 -6.56 -1.70
N SER A 164 -1.29 -6.20 -1.79
CA SER A 164 -1.75 -4.82 -1.89
C SER A 164 -1.50 -4.07 -0.58
N LEU A 165 -0.81 -2.94 -0.68
CA LEU A 165 -0.63 -1.96 0.40
C LEU A 165 -1.60 -0.78 0.26
N ALA A 166 -2.11 -0.54 -0.94
CA ALA A 166 -3.21 0.38 -1.20
C ALA A 166 -4.57 -0.35 -1.25
N THR A 167 -5.63 0.44 -1.17
CA THR A 167 -7.03 0.04 -1.26
C THR A 167 -7.63 0.59 -2.55
N ALA A 168 -8.33 -0.26 -3.30
CA ALA A 168 -9.23 0.16 -4.36
C ALA A 168 -10.61 0.46 -3.75
N PHE A 169 -11.08 1.70 -3.91
CA PHE A 169 -12.42 2.12 -3.53
C PHE A 169 -13.30 2.20 -4.77
N THR A 170 -14.44 1.50 -4.74
CA THR A 170 -15.50 1.61 -5.75
C THR A 170 -16.67 2.35 -5.15
N LEU A 171 -17.04 3.49 -5.73
CA LEU A 171 -18.15 4.32 -5.26
C LEU A 171 -19.34 4.13 -6.20
N LEU A 172 -20.47 3.71 -5.64
CA LEU A 172 -21.71 3.44 -6.38
C LEU A 172 -22.84 4.26 -5.78
N PHE A 173 -23.38 5.17 -6.59
CA PHE A 173 -24.57 5.94 -6.27
C PHE A 173 -25.73 5.42 -7.12
N LYS A 174 -26.79 4.92 -6.47
CA LYS A 174 -27.96 4.33 -7.12
C LYS A 174 -29.23 5.13 -6.86
N SER A 175 -30.22 4.93 -7.73
CA SER A 175 -31.54 5.57 -7.64
C SER A 175 -31.43 7.08 -7.49
N VAL A 176 -30.63 7.71 -8.37
CA VAL A 176 -30.34 9.15 -8.33
C VAL A 176 -31.37 9.94 -9.16
N SER A 177 -32.22 10.72 -8.50
CA SER A 177 -33.13 11.68 -9.14
C SER A 177 -32.47 13.05 -9.35
N GLY A 178 -32.81 13.70 -10.47
CA GLY A 178 -32.25 15.02 -10.84
C GLY A 178 -30.92 14.96 -11.59
N LEU A 179 -30.45 13.77 -11.97
CA LEU A 179 -29.15 13.56 -12.62
C LEU A 179 -29.05 14.26 -14.00
N GLU A 180 -30.17 14.48 -14.69
CA GLU A 180 -30.24 15.19 -15.97
C GLU A 180 -29.82 16.68 -15.88
N ARG A 181 -29.80 17.24 -14.68
CA ARG A 181 -29.41 18.64 -14.42
C ARG A 181 -27.93 18.78 -14.04
N VAL A 182 -27.25 17.68 -13.79
CA VAL A 182 -25.87 17.67 -13.29
C VAL A 182 -24.90 17.92 -14.44
N ALA A 183 -24.02 18.90 -14.25
CA ALA A 183 -22.90 19.16 -15.15
C ALA A 183 -21.68 18.31 -14.77
N SER A 184 -21.38 18.22 -13.47
CA SER A 184 -20.28 17.43 -12.92
C SER A 184 -20.54 17.04 -11.48
N ALA A 185 -19.98 15.92 -11.02
CA ALA A 185 -20.05 15.53 -9.63
C ALA A 185 -18.73 14.89 -9.18
N THR A 186 -18.34 15.18 -7.94
CA THR A 186 -17.11 14.70 -7.33
C THR A 186 -17.47 14.09 -6.00
N ALA A 187 -16.95 12.88 -5.75
CA ALA A 187 -17.03 12.21 -4.47
C ALA A 187 -15.72 12.41 -3.72
N ILE A 188 -15.76 12.74 -2.43
CA ILE A 188 -14.58 12.94 -1.60
C ILE A 188 -14.68 12.03 -0.39
N LEU A 189 -13.73 11.09 -0.28
CA LEU A 189 -13.57 10.22 0.87
C LEU A 189 -12.72 10.92 1.94
N HIS A 190 -13.29 11.21 3.10
CA HIS A 190 -12.57 11.81 4.21
C HIS A 190 -12.12 10.77 5.23
N GLY A 191 -11.07 11.07 5.99
CA GLY A 191 -10.55 10.17 7.02
C GLY A 191 -9.62 9.08 6.47
N MET A 192 -9.22 9.16 5.20
CA MET A 192 -8.28 8.22 4.59
C MET A 192 -6.88 8.40 5.17
N ALA A 193 -6.06 7.34 5.19
CA ALA A 193 -4.68 7.52 5.62
C ALA A 193 -3.87 8.22 4.51
N PRO A 194 -3.08 9.27 4.82
CA PRO A 194 -2.18 9.88 3.86
C PRO A 194 -0.95 9.03 3.55
N GLY A 195 -0.64 8.01 4.35
CA GLY A 195 0.50 7.13 4.10
C GLY A 195 0.39 5.76 4.77
N ILE A 196 1.39 4.91 4.54
CA ILE A 196 1.52 3.57 5.12
C ILE A 196 2.99 3.23 5.37
N LYS A 197 3.31 2.67 6.54
CA LYS A 197 4.59 2.00 6.77
C LYS A 197 4.64 0.72 5.96
N ILE A 198 5.60 0.62 5.04
CA ILE A 198 5.66 -0.51 4.12
C ILE A 198 6.05 -1.80 4.87
N ALA A 199 6.99 -1.69 5.83
CA ALA A 199 7.49 -2.84 6.56
C ALA A 199 6.43 -3.52 7.44
N ASP A 200 5.67 -2.71 8.18
CA ASP A 200 4.69 -3.20 9.16
C ASP A 200 3.26 -3.23 8.59
N ARG A 201 3.04 -2.68 7.39
CA ARG A 201 1.74 -2.54 6.73
C ARG A 201 0.72 -1.76 7.56
N VAL A 202 1.19 -0.74 8.28
CA VAL A 202 0.39 0.09 9.18
C VAL A 202 0.11 1.44 8.52
N PRO A 203 -1.16 1.82 8.26
CA PRO A 203 -1.50 3.15 7.78
C PRO A 203 -1.08 4.24 8.78
N GLU A 204 -0.66 5.39 8.28
CA GLU A 204 -0.10 6.49 9.07
C GLU A 204 -0.74 7.84 8.74
N GLY A 205 -0.70 8.75 9.72
CA GLY A 205 -1.06 10.15 9.57
C GLY A 205 -2.49 10.48 10.03
N ASN A 206 -2.78 11.78 10.03
CA ASN A 206 -4.12 12.29 10.32
C ASN A 206 -4.99 12.14 9.07
N GLY A 207 -6.29 11.91 9.25
CA GLY A 207 -7.24 11.68 8.15
C GLY A 207 -7.12 12.70 7.02
N ALA A 208 -7.03 12.21 5.78
CA ALA A 208 -6.90 12.96 4.55
C ALA A 208 -8.16 12.82 3.68
N SER A 209 -8.27 13.68 2.68
CA SER A 209 -9.41 13.74 1.76
C SER A 209 -9.00 13.23 0.38
N LEU A 210 -9.63 12.17 -0.10
CA LEU A 210 -9.37 11.53 -1.39
C LEU A 210 -10.54 11.82 -2.36
N PRO A 211 -10.38 12.75 -3.30
CA PRO A 211 -11.39 13.05 -4.31
C PRO A 211 -11.41 12.00 -5.44
N SER A 212 -12.57 11.86 -6.07
CA SER A 212 -12.84 10.96 -7.18
C SER A 212 -13.94 11.52 -8.06
N GLN A 213 -13.63 11.79 -9.32
CA GLN A 213 -14.60 12.30 -10.27
C GLN A 213 -15.62 11.21 -10.65
N LEU A 214 -16.91 11.55 -10.62
CA LEU A 214 -18.00 10.63 -10.92
C LEU A 214 -18.31 10.61 -12.42
N ALA A 215 -18.53 9.41 -12.95
CA ALA A 215 -19.13 9.18 -14.25
C ALA A 215 -20.64 8.95 -14.09
N PHE A 216 -21.43 9.35 -15.09
CA PHE A 216 -22.89 9.31 -15.06
C PHE A 216 -23.45 8.24 -15.98
N ASN A 217 -24.46 7.54 -15.48
CA ASN A 217 -25.37 6.72 -16.26
C ASN A 217 -26.78 7.27 -16.06
N THR A 218 -27.14 8.31 -16.83
CA THR A 218 -28.43 9.01 -16.68
C THR A 218 -29.62 8.08 -16.93
N ALA A 219 -29.52 7.15 -17.88
CA ALA A 219 -30.58 6.19 -18.17
C ALA A 219 -30.80 5.17 -17.04
N GLY A 220 -29.72 4.81 -16.34
CA GLY A 220 -29.76 3.93 -15.18
C GLY A 220 -30.03 4.64 -13.85
N HIS A 221 -30.06 5.99 -13.84
CA HIS A 221 -30.11 6.79 -12.61
C HIS A 221 -28.95 6.47 -11.65
N GLU A 222 -27.73 6.35 -12.18
CA GLU A 222 -26.54 5.95 -11.43
C GLU A 222 -25.36 6.91 -11.63
N MET A 223 -24.53 7.03 -10.60
CA MET A 223 -23.20 7.62 -10.70
C MET A 223 -22.16 6.67 -10.13
N THR A 224 -21.00 6.57 -10.77
CA THR A 224 -19.95 5.64 -10.37
C THR A 224 -18.57 6.25 -10.45
N SER A 225 -17.69 5.89 -9.52
CA SER A 225 -16.26 6.20 -9.65
C SER A 225 -15.38 5.13 -9.00
N GLY A 226 -14.10 5.20 -9.34
CA GLY A 226 -13.04 4.43 -8.69
C GLY A 226 -11.97 5.37 -8.16
N ALA A 227 -11.42 5.05 -6.99
CA ALA A 227 -10.26 5.73 -6.42
C ALA A 227 -9.31 4.72 -5.80
N THR A 228 -8.05 5.10 -5.67
CA THR A 228 -7.06 4.31 -4.94
C THR A 228 -6.37 5.16 -3.91
N GLY A 229 -6.23 4.64 -2.70
CA GLY A 229 -5.61 5.32 -1.58
C GLY A 229 -5.26 4.35 -0.47
N PHE A 230 -4.81 4.85 0.68
CA PHE A 230 -4.53 3.98 1.82
C PHE A 230 -5.73 3.87 2.75
N TYR A 231 -5.97 2.65 3.23
CA TYR A 231 -7.03 2.37 4.19
C TYR A 231 -6.89 3.25 5.45
N PRO A 232 -7.99 3.75 6.04
CA PRO A 232 -7.93 4.58 7.26
C PRO A 232 -7.12 3.94 8.40
N ALA A 233 -6.32 4.75 9.09
CA ALA A 233 -5.60 4.31 10.30
C ALA A 233 -6.56 4.04 11.48
N ASP A 234 -7.59 4.88 11.61
CA ASP A 234 -8.75 4.66 12.48
C ASP A 234 -10.00 4.74 11.61
N ALA A 235 -10.77 3.65 11.55
CA ALA A 235 -11.95 3.55 10.69
C ALA A 235 -13.22 4.14 11.36
N LYS A 236 -13.07 5.17 12.21
CA LYS A 236 -14.17 5.84 12.90
C LYS A 236 -14.42 7.23 12.31
N GLY A 237 -15.68 7.58 12.12
CA GLY A 237 -16.07 8.90 11.61
C GLY A 237 -15.60 9.13 10.18
N ILE A 238 -15.63 8.07 9.36
CA ILE A 238 -15.29 8.14 7.95
C ILE A 238 -16.50 8.65 7.19
N THR A 239 -16.34 9.76 6.48
CA THR A 239 -17.42 10.37 5.69
C THR A 239 -17.12 10.37 4.21
N LEU A 240 -18.20 10.40 3.43
CA LEU A 240 -18.19 10.60 1.99
C LEU A 240 -18.95 11.89 1.68
N GLN A 241 -18.26 12.89 1.15
CA GLN A 241 -18.88 14.11 0.65
C GLN A 241 -19.18 13.94 -0.84
N LEU A 242 -20.44 14.14 -1.23
CA LEU A 242 -20.86 14.26 -2.62
C LEU A 242 -21.02 15.75 -2.97
N ILE A 243 -20.24 16.24 -3.93
CA ILE A 243 -20.36 17.58 -4.49
C ILE A 243 -20.92 17.47 -5.90
N VAL A 244 -21.98 18.22 -6.19
CA VAL A 244 -22.70 18.22 -7.48
C VAL A 244 -22.79 19.64 -7.99
N ALA A 245 -22.18 19.91 -9.14
CA ALA A 245 -22.36 21.16 -9.87
C ALA A 245 -23.41 20.95 -10.97
N CYS A 246 -24.42 21.81 -10.99
CA CYS A 246 -25.56 21.75 -11.91
C CYS A 246 -25.36 22.69 -13.11
N ASN A 247 -26.11 22.42 -14.18
CA ASN A 247 -26.07 23.19 -15.43
C ASN A 247 -26.55 24.65 -15.27
N ASP A 248 -27.26 24.97 -14.17
CA ASP A 248 -27.68 26.32 -13.81
C ASP A 248 -26.61 27.12 -13.05
N GLY A 249 -25.43 26.53 -12.83
CA GLY A 249 -24.30 27.13 -12.12
C GLY A 249 -24.33 26.94 -10.61
N LYS A 250 -25.37 26.34 -10.03
CA LYS A 250 -25.43 26.06 -8.59
C LYS A 250 -24.62 24.82 -8.24
N THR A 251 -24.04 24.82 -7.04
CA THR A 251 -23.30 23.66 -6.52
C THR A 251 -23.86 23.23 -5.17
N TYR A 252 -24.13 21.93 -5.05
CA TYR A 252 -24.70 21.31 -3.88
C TYR A 252 -23.71 20.32 -3.26
N SER A 253 -23.72 20.21 -1.93
CA SER A 253 -22.90 19.26 -1.17
C SER A 253 -23.75 18.48 -0.17
N HIS A 254 -23.53 17.16 -0.10
CA HIS A 254 -24.14 16.25 0.88
C HIS A 254 -23.07 15.37 1.51
N ASN A 255 -23.07 15.23 2.84
CA ASN A 255 -22.15 14.35 3.57
C ASN A 255 -22.85 13.07 4.06
N PHE A 256 -22.27 11.92 3.76
CA PHE A 256 -22.73 10.61 4.24
C PHE A 256 -21.74 10.06 5.26
N ASP A 257 -22.22 9.50 6.36
CA ASP A 257 -21.40 8.64 7.22
C ASP A 257 -21.29 7.25 6.60
N ILE A 258 -20.06 6.84 6.26
CA ILE A 258 -19.76 5.55 5.64
C ILE A 258 -18.93 4.65 6.56
N THR A 259 -18.78 5.03 7.83
CA THR A 259 -17.99 4.31 8.84
C THR A 259 -18.32 2.82 8.88
N GLU A 260 -19.60 2.47 8.92
CA GLU A 260 -20.02 1.06 8.95
C GLU A 260 -19.70 0.30 7.65
N GLN A 261 -19.82 0.95 6.49
CA GLN A 261 -19.49 0.30 5.21
C GLN A 261 -17.99 0.00 5.12
N ILE A 262 -17.15 0.90 5.64
CA ILE A 262 -15.70 0.68 5.72
C ILE A 262 -15.37 -0.44 6.70
N MET A 263 -15.86 -0.35 7.95
CA MET A 263 -15.54 -1.33 9.00
C MET A 263 -16.03 -2.74 8.67
N ASN A 264 -17.20 -2.86 8.03
CA ASN A 264 -17.81 -4.13 7.68
C ASN A 264 -17.45 -4.61 6.27
N SER A 265 -16.56 -3.91 5.55
CA SER A 265 -16.07 -4.36 4.25
C SER A 265 -15.38 -5.72 4.40
N PRO A 266 -15.68 -6.71 3.54
CA PRO A 266 -15.06 -8.03 3.60
C PRO A 266 -13.56 -8.00 3.26
N SER A 267 -13.08 -6.91 2.65
CA SER A 267 -11.67 -6.70 2.32
C SER A 267 -11.27 -5.25 2.57
N LYS A 268 -10.05 -5.06 3.09
CA LYS A 268 -9.40 -3.76 3.18
C LYS A 268 -8.69 -3.35 1.89
N HIS A 269 -8.51 -4.28 0.95
CA HIS A 269 -7.82 -4.03 -0.32
C HIS A 269 -8.79 -3.66 -1.45
N ASN A 270 -10.05 -4.06 -1.33
CA ASN A 270 -11.11 -3.72 -2.27
C ASN A 270 -12.39 -3.41 -1.48
N VAL A 271 -12.75 -2.13 -1.44
CA VAL A 271 -13.86 -1.60 -0.66
C VAL A 271 -14.90 -1.06 -1.62
N ILE A 272 -16.14 -1.51 -1.49
CA ILE A 272 -17.28 -1.03 -2.27
C ILE A 272 -18.17 -0.23 -1.34
N ILE A 273 -18.39 1.04 -1.69
CA ILE A 273 -19.26 1.95 -0.96
C ILE A 273 -20.48 2.20 -1.83
N MET A 274 -21.66 1.95 -1.28
CA MET A 274 -22.92 2.12 -1.98
C MET A 274 -23.80 3.13 -1.23
N ILE A 275 -24.23 4.16 -1.94
CA ILE A 275 -25.22 5.12 -1.50
C ILE A 275 -26.42 4.99 -2.43
N ASP A 276 -27.62 4.94 -1.86
CA ASP A 276 -28.86 4.71 -2.61
C ASP A 276 -29.88 5.78 -2.26
N ASN A 277 -30.83 6.01 -3.17
CA ASN A 277 -31.94 6.96 -3.02
C ASN A 277 -31.47 8.40 -2.79
N ILE A 278 -30.78 8.97 -3.78
CA ILE A 278 -30.36 10.38 -3.75
C ILE A 278 -31.28 11.23 -4.58
N SER A 279 -31.76 12.33 -4.00
CA SER A 279 -32.45 13.37 -4.76
C SER A 279 -31.62 14.64 -4.83
N ILE A 280 -31.19 14.99 -6.04
CA ILE A 280 -30.42 16.21 -6.29
C ILE A 280 -31.38 17.40 -6.33
N PRO A 281 -31.14 18.47 -5.53
CA PRO A 281 -32.05 19.60 -5.45
C PRO A 281 -32.31 20.32 -6.78
N ASP A 282 -33.48 20.96 -6.87
CA ASP A 282 -33.99 21.71 -8.02
C ASP A 282 -34.02 23.24 -7.74
N GLY A 283 -33.66 23.65 -6.52
CA GLY A 283 -33.85 25.00 -5.97
C GLY A 283 -32.90 25.33 -4.80
N GLU A 284 -33.14 26.42 -4.07
CA GLU A 284 -32.41 26.67 -2.82
C GLU A 284 -32.85 25.64 -1.76
N PRO A 285 -31.91 24.95 -1.07
CA PRO A 285 -32.28 24.06 0.02
C PRO A 285 -32.93 24.87 1.14
N SER A 286 -34.04 24.37 1.69
CA SER A 286 -34.68 24.96 2.86
C SER A 286 -33.68 25.02 4.01
N SER A 287 -33.51 26.19 4.62
CA SER A 287 -32.72 26.34 5.85
C SER A 287 -33.36 25.49 6.95
N PRO A 288 -32.59 24.96 7.92
CA PRO A 288 -33.13 24.11 9.00
C PRO A 288 -34.19 24.78 9.88
N ASP A 289 -34.35 26.11 9.78
CA ASP A 289 -35.20 26.93 10.65
C ASP A 289 -36.59 27.27 10.08
N ASP A 290 -36.94 26.81 8.86
CA ASP A 290 -38.25 27.10 8.26
C ASP A 290 -39.25 25.93 8.43
N GLU A 291 -39.59 25.59 9.68
CA GLU A 291 -40.74 24.73 9.97
C GLU A 291 -42.05 25.54 9.94
N ILE A 292 -42.66 25.70 8.76
CA ILE A 292 -44.09 26.04 8.64
C ILE A 292 -44.77 25.14 7.60
N GLY A 293 -45.40 24.07 8.09
CA GLY A 293 -46.73 23.62 7.66
C GLY A 293 -47.03 23.57 6.17
N GLY A 294 -46.34 22.68 5.45
CA GLY A 294 -46.74 22.17 4.13
C GLY A 294 -46.16 20.78 4.00
N ILE A 295 -46.81 19.88 3.25
CA ILE A 295 -46.19 18.58 2.90
C ILE A 295 -45.06 18.90 1.93
N ASP A 296 -43.92 19.29 2.50
CA ASP A 296 -42.70 19.64 1.79
C ASP A 296 -41.80 18.42 1.81
N VAL A 297 -41.42 17.95 0.62
CA VAL A 297 -40.49 16.83 0.48
C VAL A 297 -39.09 17.42 0.67
N GLY A 298 -38.78 17.78 1.91
CA GLY A 298 -37.51 18.38 2.29
C GLY A 298 -36.37 17.48 1.83
N VAL A 299 -35.46 18.03 1.03
CA VAL A 299 -34.26 17.32 0.58
C VAL A 299 -33.24 17.36 1.71
N ASP A 300 -33.46 16.50 2.71
CA ASP A 300 -32.69 16.47 3.96
C ASP A 300 -31.18 16.31 3.68
N GLY A 301 -30.34 17.06 4.40
CA GLY A 301 -28.86 16.91 4.39
C GLY A 301 -28.06 17.65 3.30
N TRP A 302 -28.68 18.40 2.38
CA TRP A 302 -27.94 19.18 1.37
C TRP A 302 -27.57 20.59 1.83
N SER A 303 -26.41 21.07 1.37
CA SER A 303 -25.94 22.44 1.55
C SER A 303 -25.58 23.06 0.20
N ASN A 304 -25.91 24.34 -0.01
CA ASN A 304 -25.45 25.12 -1.16
C ASN A 304 -24.05 25.66 -0.84
N ILE A 305 -23.10 25.47 -1.76
CA ILE A 305 -21.73 25.95 -1.59
C ILE A 305 -21.33 26.86 -2.76
N GLU A 306 -20.82 28.04 -2.44
CA GLU A 306 -20.20 28.93 -3.43
C GLU A 306 -18.75 28.46 -3.64
N ILE A 307 -18.48 27.86 -4.80
CA ILE A 307 -17.12 27.53 -5.23
C ILE A 307 -16.66 28.63 -6.17
N ASP A 308 -15.61 29.35 -5.78
CA ASP A 308 -14.98 30.36 -6.65
C ASP A 308 -14.39 29.64 -7.88
N ILE A 309 -14.82 30.06 -9.08
CA ILE A 309 -14.67 29.34 -10.37
C ILE A 309 -13.18 29.19 -10.79
N GLY A 310 -12.23 29.68 -9.99
CA GLY A 310 -10.79 29.46 -10.14
C GLY A 310 -10.23 28.21 -9.46
N VAL A 311 -11.01 27.53 -8.59
CA VAL A 311 -10.59 26.28 -7.94
C VAL A 311 -11.24 25.11 -8.66
N THR A 312 -10.52 24.52 -9.62
CA THR A 312 -10.88 23.19 -10.12
C THR A 312 -10.69 22.20 -8.98
N LEU A 313 -11.79 21.64 -8.47
CA LEU A 313 -11.73 20.36 -7.77
C LEU A 313 -11.00 19.37 -8.70
N PRO A 314 -9.99 18.64 -8.20
CA PRO A 314 -9.15 17.78 -9.02
C PRO A 314 -9.93 16.65 -9.72
#